data_AF-X7ZW19-F1
#
_entry.id   AF-X7ZW19-F1
#
_cell.length_a   1.000
_cell.length_b   1.000
_cell.length_c   1.000
_cell.angle_alpha   90.00
_cell.angle_beta   90.00
_cell.angle_gamma   90.00
#
_symmetry.space_group_name_H-M   'P 1'
#
loop_
_entity.id
_entity.type
_entity.pdbx_description
1 polymer ?
#
loop_
_entity_poly.entity_id
_entity_poly.type
_entity_poly.pdbx_seq_one_letter_code
_entity_poly.pdbx_strand_id
1 'polypeptide(L)'
;MYAVSRVVDVPYAEIVASVASVSAGPGTRANIDEFTNTTARGVETIGGAQRGKAIIILNPAEPPMIMRDTIFCAIPEDADRDAIAKSIHDVVEEVQTYVPGYRLLNEPQFDEPSLNSGGRAVVTTFIEVEGAGDYLPPYAGNLDIMTAAATKVGEEIAKETLSVAGGTR
;
A
#
# COMPACT_ATOMS: atom_id res chain seq x y z
N MET A 1 3.83 2.36 4.39
CA MET A 1 3.56 3.39 5.43
C MET A 1 3.65 2.80 6.82
N TYR A 2 2.66 2.01 7.26
CA TYR A 2 2.63 1.39 8.61
C TYR A 2 3.94 0.66 8.99
N ALA A 3 4.50 -0.11 8.06
CA ALA A 3 5.78 -0.80 8.27
C ALA A 3 6.94 0.14 8.66
N VAL A 4 6.94 1.38 8.17
CA VAL A 4 7.99 2.37 8.47
C VAL A 4 7.65 3.10 9.77
N SER A 5 6.39 3.53 9.93
CA SER A 5 5.95 4.34 11.08
C SER A 5 5.94 3.58 12.41
N ARG A 6 5.88 2.24 12.37
CA ARG A 6 6.06 1.40 13.58
C ARG A 6 7.52 1.26 14.03
N VAL A 7 8.48 1.75 13.23
CA VAL A 7 9.92 1.71 13.54
C VAL A 7 10.46 3.10 13.85
N VAL A 8 10.07 4.11 13.06
CA VAL A 8 10.52 5.50 13.20
C VAL A 8 9.36 6.47 12.98
N ASP A 9 9.49 7.72 13.47
CA ASP A 9 8.55 8.78 13.14
C ASP A 9 8.58 9.08 11.63
N VAL A 10 7.39 9.26 11.03
CA VAL A 10 7.23 9.55 9.60
C VAL A 10 6.56 10.92 9.43
N PRO A 11 7.31 12.02 9.26
CA PRO A 11 6.73 13.36 9.13
C PRO A 11 5.91 13.57 7.86
N TYR A 12 6.23 12.81 6.81
CA TYR A 12 5.57 12.89 5.52
C TYR A 12 5.62 11.54 4.83
N ALA A 13 4.52 11.16 4.20
CA ALA A 13 4.53 10.01 3.32
C ALA A 13 3.63 10.21 2.09
N GLU A 14 4.06 9.65 0.98
CA GLU A 14 3.41 9.79 -0.32
C GLU A 14 3.28 8.43 -1.02
N ILE A 15 2.12 8.16 -1.60
CA ILE A 15 1.90 7.01 -2.46
C ILE A 15 1.56 7.45 -3.88
N VAL A 16 2.16 6.80 -4.87
CA VAL A 16 1.87 6.95 -6.29
C VAL A 16 1.36 5.61 -6.82
N ALA A 17 0.04 5.52 -7.00
CA ALA A 17 -0.63 4.36 -7.56
C ALA A 17 -0.71 4.47 -9.08
N SER A 18 -0.15 3.52 -9.80
CA SER A 18 -0.21 3.42 -11.26
C SER A 18 -1.00 2.20 -11.66
N VAL A 19 -2.13 2.41 -12.34
CA VAL A 19 -3.07 1.35 -12.72
C VAL A 19 -3.35 1.37 -14.21
N ALA A 20 -3.70 0.20 -14.77
CA ALA A 20 -4.17 0.11 -16.14
C ALA A 20 -5.45 0.95 -16.32
N SER A 21 -5.51 1.76 -17.38
CA SER A 21 -6.71 2.58 -17.67
C SER A 21 -7.98 1.75 -17.79
N VAL A 22 -7.86 0.52 -18.30
CA VAL A 22 -8.97 -0.42 -18.49
C VAL A 22 -9.47 -1.04 -17.18
N SER A 23 -8.68 -1.03 -16.09
CA SER A 23 -9.13 -1.49 -14.77
C SER A 23 -9.79 -0.39 -13.93
N ALA A 24 -9.70 0.87 -14.36
CA ALA A 24 -10.38 2.00 -13.75
C ALA A 24 -11.76 2.25 -14.40
N GLY A 25 -12.80 1.69 -13.78
CA GLY A 25 -14.18 1.86 -14.21
C GLY A 25 -14.74 3.28 -14.02
N PRO A 26 -16.00 3.55 -14.44
CA PRO A 26 -16.62 4.87 -14.34
C PRO A 26 -16.67 5.43 -12.91
N GLY A 27 -16.85 4.56 -11.91
CA GLY A 27 -16.86 4.95 -10.51
C GLY A 27 -15.52 5.56 -10.05
N THR A 28 -14.39 4.91 -10.33
CA THR A 28 -13.06 5.43 -10.01
C THR A 28 -12.80 6.76 -10.72
N ARG A 29 -13.17 6.85 -12.00
CA ARG A 29 -12.95 8.06 -12.82
C ARG A 29 -13.77 9.26 -12.34
N ALA A 30 -15.02 9.03 -11.94
CA ALA A 30 -15.90 10.08 -11.42
C ALA A 30 -15.49 10.56 -10.01
N ASN A 31 -14.72 9.77 -9.27
CA ASN A 31 -14.36 10.04 -7.88
C ASN A 31 -12.83 10.12 -7.67
N ILE A 32 -12.08 10.59 -8.68
CA ILE A 32 -10.61 10.62 -8.63
C ILE A 32 -10.07 11.53 -7.52
N ASP A 33 -10.75 12.66 -7.28
CA ASP A 33 -10.41 13.57 -6.18
C ASP A 33 -10.61 12.88 -4.83
N GLU A 34 -11.72 12.16 -4.68
CA GLU A 34 -12.01 11.40 -3.46
C GLU A 34 -10.97 10.30 -3.22
N PHE A 35 -10.52 9.60 -4.27
CA PHE A 35 -9.40 8.65 -4.15
C PHE A 35 -8.18 9.32 -3.54
N THR A 36 -7.75 10.47 -4.06
CA THR A 36 -6.55 11.15 -3.54
C THR A 36 -6.72 11.63 -2.10
N ASN A 37 -7.87 12.24 -1.78
CA ASN A 37 -8.14 12.79 -0.45
C ASN A 37 -8.29 11.70 0.61
N THR A 38 -9.06 10.65 0.31
CA THR A 38 -9.30 9.56 1.27
C THR A 38 -8.06 8.68 1.42
N THR A 39 -7.29 8.44 0.36
CA THR A 39 -6.02 7.70 0.48
C THR A 39 -4.99 8.49 1.28
N ALA A 40 -4.84 9.81 1.04
CA ALA A 40 -3.94 10.65 1.83
C ALA A 40 -4.31 10.64 3.32
N ARG A 41 -5.61 10.68 3.65
CA ARG A 41 -6.08 10.56 5.04
C ARG A 41 -5.81 9.18 5.63
N GLY A 42 -5.94 8.11 4.84
CA GLY A 42 -5.57 6.76 5.26
C GLY A 42 -4.08 6.63 5.56
N VAL A 43 -3.22 7.26 4.74
CA VAL A 43 -1.77 7.35 4.98
C VAL A 43 -1.47 8.01 6.34
N GLU A 44 -2.25 9.00 6.75
CA GLU A 44 -2.09 9.67 8.04
C GLU A 44 -2.66 8.83 9.20
N THR A 45 -3.95 8.51 9.13
CA THR A 45 -4.70 7.93 10.25
C THR A 45 -4.43 6.45 10.50
N ILE A 46 -4.12 5.69 9.45
CA ILE A 46 -3.83 4.24 9.51
C ILE A 46 -2.35 4.00 9.30
N GLY A 47 -1.76 4.70 8.31
CA GLY A 47 -0.34 4.57 7.98
C GLY A 47 0.61 5.21 8.99
N GLY A 48 0.13 6.10 9.87
CA GLY A 48 0.92 6.72 10.94
C GLY A 48 1.82 7.87 10.50
N ALA A 49 1.69 8.36 9.26
CA ALA A 49 2.42 9.55 8.82
C ALA A 49 1.78 10.83 9.38
N GLN A 50 2.58 11.85 9.71
CA GLN A 50 2.02 13.14 10.16
C GLN A 50 1.31 13.90 9.03
N ARG A 51 1.77 13.70 7.79
CA ARG A 51 1.15 14.26 6.59
C ARG A 51 1.18 13.25 5.45
N GLY A 52 0.04 13.05 4.80
CA GLY A 52 -0.13 12.13 3.69
C GLY A 52 -0.30 12.84 2.35
N LYS A 53 0.13 12.17 1.28
CA LYS A 53 -0.23 12.51 -0.09
C LYS A 53 -0.50 11.24 -0.88
N ALA A 54 -1.46 11.30 -1.79
CA ALA A 54 -1.73 10.22 -2.73
C ALA A 54 -1.86 10.78 -4.14
N ILE A 55 -1.26 10.08 -5.10
CA ILE A 55 -1.36 10.32 -6.54
C ILE A 55 -1.86 9.04 -7.18
N ILE A 56 -2.75 9.17 -8.16
CA ILE A 56 -3.18 8.06 -9.01
C ILE A 56 -2.93 8.41 -10.48
N ILE A 57 -2.33 7.46 -11.21
CA ILE A 57 -2.01 7.55 -12.63
C ILE A 57 -2.74 6.44 -13.37
N LEU A 58 -3.48 6.80 -14.42
CA LEU A 58 -4.13 5.85 -15.32
C LEU A 58 -3.29 5.71 -16.59
N ASN A 59 -2.74 4.51 -16.83
CA ASN A 59 -1.88 4.26 -17.98
C ASN A 59 -2.61 3.40 -19.04
N PRO A 60 -2.75 3.87 -20.30
CA PRO A 60 -3.46 3.16 -21.36
C PRO A 60 -2.57 2.19 -22.17
N ALA A 61 -1.39 1.80 -21.68
CA ALA A 61 -0.49 0.88 -22.39
C ALA A 61 -1.15 -0.47 -22.73
N GLU A 62 -0.73 -1.05 -23.85
CA GLU A 62 -1.08 -2.41 -24.27
C GLU A 62 0.20 -3.27 -24.44
N PRO A 63 0.31 -4.45 -23.82
CA PRO A 63 -0.70 -5.07 -22.93
C PRO A 63 -0.92 -4.26 -21.63
N PRO A 64 -2.12 -4.33 -21.01
CA PRO A 64 -2.41 -3.61 -19.78
C PRO A 64 -1.37 -3.90 -18.70
N MET A 65 -0.84 -2.84 -18.08
CA MET A 65 0.18 -2.98 -17.04
C MET A 65 -0.41 -3.57 -15.75
N ILE A 66 0.39 -4.38 -15.05
CA ILE A 66 0.10 -4.76 -13.66
C ILE A 66 0.11 -3.49 -12.79
N MET A 67 -0.76 -3.45 -11.77
CA MET A 67 -0.78 -2.36 -10.81
C MET A 67 0.58 -2.22 -10.13
N ARG A 68 1.05 -0.98 -10.01
CA ARG A 68 2.27 -0.64 -9.27
C ARG A 68 2.02 0.49 -8.32
N ASP A 69 2.61 0.40 -7.14
CA ASP A 69 2.58 1.45 -6.14
C ASP A 69 4.00 1.81 -5.75
N THR A 70 4.32 3.10 -5.81
CA THR A 70 5.57 3.62 -5.24
C THR A 70 5.23 4.38 -3.97
N ILE A 71 5.93 4.06 -2.89
CA ILE A 71 5.67 4.56 -1.55
C ILE A 71 6.92 5.28 -1.08
N PHE A 72 6.79 6.57 -0.77
CA PHE A 72 7.85 7.38 -0.20
C PHE A 72 7.52 7.68 1.26
N CYS A 73 8.44 7.40 2.18
CA CYS A 73 8.33 7.81 3.57
C CYS A 73 9.54 8.69 3.92
N ALA A 74 9.30 9.91 4.40
CA ALA A 74 10.35 10.68 5.05
C ALA A 74 10.70 10.03 6.38
N ILE A 75 11.99 9.89 6.65
CA ILE A 75 12.54 9.23 7.84
C ILE A 75 13.63 10.11 8.48
N PRO A 76 13.97 9.89 9.76
CA PRO A 76 15.14 10.50 10.37
C PRO A 76 16.43 10.14 9.60
N GLU A 77 17.40 11.05 9.56
CA GLU A 77 18.68 10.83 8.85
C GLU A 77 19.49 9.69 9.47
N ASP A 78 19.39 9.52 10.79
CA ASP A 78 20.04 8.49 11.60
C ASP A 78 19.18 7.23 11.79
N ALA A 79 18.10 7.09 11.02
CA ALA A 79 17.20 5.94 11.11
C ALA A 79 17.92 4.61 10.82
N ASP A 80 17.59 3.58 11.62
CA ASP A 80 18.05 2.21 11.39
C ASP A 80 17.40 1.64 10.12
N ARG A 81 18.16 1.66 9.03
CA ARG A 81 17.71 1.21 7.70
C ARG A 81 17.42 -0.28 7.67
N ASP A 82 18.18 -1.09 8.40
CA ASP A 82 18.00 -2.54 8.43
C ASP A 82 16.71 -2.89 9.18
N ALA A 83 16.43 -2.21 10.30
CA ALA A 83 15.16 -2.36 11.02
C ALA A 83 13.96 -1.96 10.15
N ILE A 84 14.05 -0.84 9.42
CA ILE A 84 13.00 -0.40 8.49
C ILE A 84 12.81 -1.42 7.36
N ALA A 85 13.89 -1.86 6.72
CA ALA A 85 13.84 -2.83 5.62
C ALA A 85 13.22 -4.15 6.08
N LYS A 86 13.67 -4.69 7.22
CA LYS A 86 13.09 -5.90 7.82
C LYS A 86 11.59 -5.72 8.07
N SER A 87 11.20 -4.59 8.66
CA SER A 87 9.79 -4.31 8.95
C SER A 87 8.93 -4.22 7.68
N ILE A 88 9.46 -3.68 6.58
CA ILE A 88 8.79 -3.67 5.28
C ILE A 88 8.60 -5.09 4.76
N HIS A 89 9.64 -5.91 4.78
CA HIS A 89 9.56 -7.33 4.37
C HIS A 89 8.52 -8.10 5.20
N ASP A 90 8.52 -7.95 6.53
CA ASP A 90 7.55 -8.60 7.41
C ASP A 90 6.10 -8.23 7.03
N VAL A 91 5.82 -6.96 6.71
CA VAL A 91 4.48 -6.52 6.28
C VAL A 91 4.13 -7.00 4.88
N VAL A 92 5.09 -7.08 3.97
CA VAL A 92 4.87 -7.64 2.63
C VAL A 92 4.46 -9.11 2.75
N GLU A 93 5.15 -9.90 3.57
CA GLU A 93 4.80 -11.30 3.86
C GLU A 93 3.40 -11.42 4.49
N GLU A 94 3.06 -10.52 5.42
CA GLU A 94 1.73 -10.48 6.02
C GLU A 94 0.63 -10.21 4.98
N VAL A 95 0.84 -9.23 4.09
CA VAL A 95 -0.11 -8.90 3.01
C VAL A 95 -0.25 -10.07 2.03
N GLN A 96 0.84 -10.77 1.73
CA GLN A 96 0.84 -11.94 0.86
C GLN A 96 -0.04 -13.08 1.35
N THR A 97 -0.34 -13.15 2.65
CA THR A 97 -1.26 -14.16 3.20
C THR A 97 -2.69 -14.04 2.65
N TYR A 98 -3.09 -12.85 2.17
CA TYR A 98 -4.39 -12.62 1.55
C TYR A 98 -4.31 -12.04 0.14
N VAL A 99 -3.15 -11.53 -0.31
CA VAL A 99 -2.91 -11.13 -1.71
C VAL A 99 -1.58 -11.74 -2.22
N PRO A 100 -1.57 -12.99 -2.71
CA PRO A 100 -0.34 -13.68 -3.09
C PRO A 100 0.50 -12.96 -4.17
N GLY A 101 -0.13 -12.16 -5.03
CA GLY A 101 0.53 -11.38 -6.07
C GLY A 101 1.09 -10.03 -5.62
N TYR A 102 0.98 -9.68 -4.34
CA TYR A 102 1.58 -8.48 -3.74
C TYR A 102 3.08 -8.70 -3.51
N ARG A 103 3.95 -7.99 -4.23
CA ARG A 103 5.40 -8.21 -4.17
C ARG A 103 6.21 -6.92 -4.20
N LEU A 104 7.37 -6.95 -3.54
CA LEU A 104 8.41 -5.95 -3.75
C LEU A 104 9.04 -6.13 -5.13
N LEU A 105 9.16 -5.04 -5.88
CA LEU A 105 9.91 -5.01 -7.14
C LEU A 105 11.42 -4.89 -6.90
N ASN A 106 11.79 -4.21 -5.82
CA ASN A 106 13.16 -3.96 -5.40
C ASN A 106 13.23 -3.94 -3.87
N GLU A 107 14.43 -4.14 -3.34
CA GLU A 107 14.70 -3.83 -1.93
C GLU A 107 14.34 -2.36 -1.63
N PRO A 108 13.89 -2.04 -0.39
CA PRO A 108 13.65 -0.66 0.02
C PRO A 108 14.87 0.21 -0.26
N GLN A 109 14.68 1.28 -1.03
CA GLN A 109 15.75 2.20 -1.42
C GLN A 109 15.82 3.34 -0.41
N PHE A 110 17.02 3.67 0.06
CA PHE A 110 17.24 4.73 1.04
C PHE A 110 18.06 5.85 0.43
N ASP A 111 17.51 7.06 0.46
CA ASP A 111 18.12 8.26 -0.07
C ASP A 111 18.44 9.24 1.07
N GLU A 112 19.61 9.85 0.99
CA GLU A 112 20.02 10.95 1.86
C GLU A 112 19.20 12.22 1.59
N PRO A 113 19.18 13.18 2.55
CA PRO A 113 18.59 14.49 2.31
C PRO A 113 19.09 15.14 1.02
N SER A 114 18.16 15.61 0.21
CA SER A 114 18.46 16.27 -1.06
C SER A 114 17.51 17.44 -1.32
N LEU A 115 17.83 18.27 -2.32
CA LEU A 115 16.92 19.31 -2.78
C LEU A 115 15.59 18.72 -3.26
N ASN A 116 15.60 17.53 -3.87
CA ASN A 116 14.40 16.85 -4.37
C ASN A 116 13.48 16.38 -3.24
N SER A 117 14.04 15.92 -2.12
CA SER A 117 13.26 15.48 -0.95
C SER A 117 12.89 16.63 0.01
N GLY A 118 13.23 17.87 -0.35
CA GLY A 118 13.04 19.02 0.54
C GLY A 118 13.90 18.94 1.80
N GLY A 119 15.10 18.38 1.70
CA GLY A 119 16.04 18.22 2.82
C GLY A 119 15.67 17.09 3.78
N ARG A 120 14.99 16.03 3.32
CA ARG A 120 14.62 14.87 4.17
C ARG A 120 15.29 13.60 3.68
N ALA A 121 15.76 12.74 4.58
CA ALA A 121 16.05 11.36 4.23
C ALA A 121 14.74 10.64 3.88
N VAL A 122 14.78 9.72 2.93
CA VAL A 122 13.59 9.04 2.41
C VAL A 122 13.86 7.55 2.24
N VAL A 123 12.90 6.72 2.62
CA VAL A 123 12.81 5.34 2.14
C VAL A 123 11.75 5.23 1.05
N THR A 124 12.13 4.64 -0.08
CA THR A 124 11.27 4.40 -1.24
C THR A 124 11.03 2.91 -1.40
N THR A 125 9.75 2.51 -1.44
CA THR A 125 9.32 1.13 -1.63
C THR A 125 8.57 0.99 -2.93
N PHE A 126 8.94 0.00 -3.74
CA PHE A 126 8.30 -0.29 -5.03
C PHE A 126 7.52 -1.60 -4.93
N ILE A 127 6.22 -1.52 -5.13
CA ILE A 127 5.31 -2.66 -5.04
C ILE A 127 4.67 -2.92 -6.41
N GLU A 128 4.50 -4.18 -6.73
CA GLU A 128 3.64 -4.65 -7.80
C GLU A 128 2.54 -5.54 -7.21
N VAL A 129 1.32 -5.37 -7.72
CA VAL A 129 0.14 -6.10 -7.25
C VAL A 129 -0.50 -6.81 -8.44
N GLU A 130 -0.18 -8.09 -8.56
CA GLU A 130 -0.82 -8.99 -9.51
C GLU A 130 -2.10 -9.57 -8.89
N GLY A 131 -3.24 -9.43 -9.58
CA GLY A 131 -4.51 -9.97 -9.11
C GLY A 131 -4.57 -11.49 -9.25
N ALA A 132 -5.34 -12.16 -8.39
CA ALA A 132 -5.49 -13.61 -8.35
C ALA A 132 -6.06 -14.23 -9.63
N GLY A 133 -6.79 -13.45 -10.45
CA GLY A 133 -7.36 -13.94 -11.70
C GLY A 133 -8.71 -14.66 -11.55
N ASP A 134 -9.36 -14.57 -10.39
CA ASP A 134 -10.59 -15.32 -10.08
C ASP A 134 -11.78 -14.95 -10.98
N TYR A 135 -11.97 -13.65 -11.19
CA TYR A 135 -12.99 -13.09 -12.08
C TYR A 135 -12.43 -11.98 -12.95
N LEU A 136 -11.60 -11.11 -12.35
CA LEU A 136 -10.91 -10.03 -13.02
C LEU A 136 -9.56 -10.51 -13.57
N PRO A 137 -9.06 -9.95 -14.68
CA PRO A 137 -7.76 -10.33 -15.23
C PRO A 137 -6.60 -9.96 -14.28
N PRO A 138 -5.43 -10.62 -14.37
CA PRO A 138 -4.32 -10.40 -13.43
C PRO A 138 -3.80 -8.95 -13.33
N TYR A 139 -3.96 -8.15 -14.39
CA TYR A 139 -3.59 -6.73 -14.37
C TYR A 139 -4.51 -5.85 -13.52
N ALA A 140 -5.68 -6.35 -13.11
CA ALA A 140 -6.66 -5.62 -12.30
C ALA A 140 -6.40 -5.77 -10.79
N GLY A 141 -5.13 -5.84 -10.38
CA GLY A 141 -4.71 -5.97 -8.99
C GLY A 141 -5.27 -4.89 -8.06
N ASN A 142 -5.61 -3.70 -8.60
CA ASN A 142 -6.24 -2.61 -7.86
C ASN A 142 -7.64 -2.94 -7.34
N LEU A 143 -8.37 -3.82 -8.02
CA LEU A 143 -9.67 -4.30 -7.57
C LEU A 143 -9.49 -5.54 -6.70
N ASP A 144 -8.59 -6.43 -7.09
CA ASP A 144 -8.31 -7.69 -6.40
C ASP A 144 -7.84 -7.47 -4.95
N ILE A 145 -6.90 -6.54 -4.73
CA ILE A 145 -6.42 -6.20 -3.38
C ILE A 145 -7.53 -5.67 -2.47
N MET A 146 -8.48 -4.92 -3.02
CA MET A 146 -9.60 -4.37 -2.26
C MET A 146 -10.57 -5.47 -1.85
N THR A 147 -10.89 -6.40 -2.75
CA THR A 147 -11.78 -7.53 -2.46
C THR A 147 -11.13 -8.55 -1.54
N ALA A 148 -9.84 -8.84 -1.73
CA ALA A 148 -9.09 -9.74 -0.87
C ALA A 148 -8.96 -9.20 0.56
N ALA A 149 -8.68 -7.90 0.72
CA ALA A 149 -8.67 -7.25 2.02
C ALA A 149 -10.06 -7.28 2.68
N ALA A 150 -11.14 -7.03 1.94
CA ALA A 150 -12.50 -7.12 2.47
C ALA A 150 -12.85 -8.54 2.95
N THR A 151 -12.47 -9.58 2.19
CA THR A 151 -12.61 -10.98 2.59
C THR A 151 -11.82 -11.27 3.86
N LYS A 152 -10.53 -10.90 3.90
CA LYS A 152 -9.67 -11.09 5.08
C LYS A 152 -10.25 -10.44 6.32
N VAL A 153 -10.72 -9.20 6.23
CA VAL A 153 -11.37 -8.49 7.36
C VAL A 153 -12.64 -9.22 7.80
N GLY A 154 -13.49 -9.65 6.86
CA GLY A 154 -14.69 -10.43 7.17
C GLY A 154 -14.39 -11.74 7.89
N GLU A 155 -13.35 -12.46 7.45
CA GLU A 155 -12.88 -13.69 8.09
C GLU A 155 -12.35 -13.45 9.51
N GLU A 156 -11.56 -12.41 9.74
CA GLU A 156 -11.04 -12.10 11.07
C GLU A 156 -12.15 -11.67 12.04
N ILE A 157 -13.12 -10.88 11.59
CA ILE A 157 -14.32 -10.55 12.39
C ILE A 157 -15.10 -11.83 12.75
N ALA A 158 -15.27 -12.74 11.79
CA ALA A 158 -15.96 -14.00 12.04
C ALA A 158 -15.19 -14.89 13.06
N LYS A 159 -13.87 -15.01 12.92
CA LYS A 159 -13.03 -15.75 13.88
C LYS A 159 -13.13 -15.18 15.29
N GLU A 160 -13.03 -13.87 15.43
CA GLU A 160 -13.10 -13.19 16.72
C GLU A 160 -14.49 -13.36 17.37
N THR A 161 -15.56 -13.09 16.62
CA THR A 161 -16.93 -13.14 17.16
C THR A 161 -17.44 -14.56 17.40
N LEU A 162 -17.08 -15.54 16.57
CA LEU A 162 -17.50 -16.94 16.72
C LEU A 162 -16.66 -17.70 17.75
N SER A 163 -15.41 -17.30 18.00
CA SER A 163 -14.58 -17.92 19.06
C SER A 163 -15.06 -17.51 20.47
N VAL A 164 -15.49 -16.26 20.67
CA VAL A 164 -16.06 -15.77 21.94
C VAL A 164 -17.38 -16.47 22.27
N ALA A 165 -18.20 -16.83 21.28
CA ALA A 165 -19.45 -17.55 21.50
C ALA A 165 -19.28 -19.01 21.97
N GLY A 166 -18.08 -19.59 21.85
CA GLY A 166 -17.75 -20.96 22.27
C GLY A 166 -17.29 -21.10 23.73
N GLY A 167 -17.04 -20.00 24.45
CA GLY A 167 -16.43 -19.98 25.78
C GLY A 167 -17.38 -20.03 26.99
N THR A 168 -18.69 -20.17 26.79
CA THR A 168 -19.70 -20.13 27.87
C THR A 168 -20.74 -21.26 27.78
N ARG A 169 -20.30 -22.50 27.59
CA ARG A 169 -21.16 -23.68 27.83
C ARG A 169 -20.45 -24.74 28.65
#